data_AF-A0A832FU71-F1
#
_entry.id   AF-A0A832FU71-F1
#
_cell.length_a   1.000
_cell.length_b   1.000
_cell.length_c   1.000
_cell.angle_alpha   90.00
_cell.angle_beta   90.00
_cell.angle_gamma   90.00
#
_symmetry.space_group_name_H-M   'P 1'
#
loop_
_entity.id
_entity.type
_entity.pdbx_description
1 polymer ?
#
loop_
_entity_poly.entity_id
_entity_poly.type
_entity_poly.pdbx_seq_one_letter_code
_entity_poly.pdbx_strand_id
1 'polypeptide(L)'
;MQMRKLSVVLIYLALIGVGVGAYLFNIKGTIEVFESSITISPQSFSIDIAKGVEYVKQITVKNSGNNVCVYFEDVVEGPTPNKVDVKYKDEQGNTIYSSNKLCLSEGSNDNPSVTKVNVHITVDKEASDGNYSVYIFLRT
;
A
#
# COMPACT_ATOMS: atom_id res chain seq x y z
N MET A 1 11.95 3.27 48.71
CA MET A 1 13.25 3.96 48.56
C MET A 1 13.97 3.34 47.38
N GLN A 2 14.63 4.18 46.56
CA GLN A 2 15.38 3.87 45.32
C GLN A 2 14.53 3.74 44.03
N MET A 3 14.37 4.84 43.29
CA MET A 3 15.23 5.37 42.20
C MET A 3 14.84 4.75 40.85
N ARG A 4 14.00 5.39 40.00
CA ARG A 4 14.37 6.50 39.09
C ARG A 4 15.85 6.48 38.70
N LYS A 5 16.14 6.05 37.46
CA LYS A 5 17.23 6.49 36.55
C LYS A 5 17.58 5.36 35.56
N LEU A 6 16.79 5.25 34.48
CA LEU A 6 17.19 4.52 33.27
C LEU A 6 17.33 5.56 32.15
N SER A 7 18.33 6.41 32.33
CA SER A 7 18.85 7.30 31.31
C SER A 7 20.35 7.35 31.57
N VAL A 8 21.14 7.23 30.52
CA VAL A 8 22.62 7.31 30.50
C VAL A 8 23.37 6.00 30.76
N VAL A 9 23.30 5.04 29.82
CA VAL A 9 24.46 4.20 29.43
C VAL A 9 24.39 3.88 27.91
N LEU A 10 23.97 4.85 27.11
CA LEU A 10 24.42 4.98 25.73
C LEU A 10 25.62 5.92 25.82
N ILE A 11 26.73 5.61 25.12
CA ILE A 11 27.99 6.38 25.08
C ILE A 11 28.98 6.00 26.21
N TYR A 12 29.53 4.78 26.18
CA TYR A 12 30.88 4.53 26.75
C TYR A 12 31.58 3.25 26.25
N LEU A 13 31.28 2.80 25.02
CA LEU A 13 31.97 1.67 24.38
C LEU A 13 32.29 1.95 22.91
N ALA A 14 32.60 3.21 22.60
CA ALA A 14 33.40 3.56 21.44
C ALA A 14 34.84 3.74 21.95
N LEU A 15 35.80 3.08 21.28
CA LEU A 15 37.22 2.92 21.62
C LEU A 15 37.51 1.65 22.43
N ILE A 16 37.74 0.55 21.71
CA ILE A 16 39.02 -0.18 21.65
C ILE A 16 38.86 -1.27 20.58
N GLY A 17 39.79 -1.32 19.62
CA GLY A 17 40.11 -2.56 18.90
C GLY A 17 39.57 -2.69 17.49
N VAL A 18 40.34 -2.17 16.53
CA VAL A 18 40.30 -2.60 15.14
C VAL A 18 40.73 -4.07 15.09
N GLY A 19 39.76 -4.97 15.01
CA GLY A 19 39.97 -6.39 14.75
C GLY A 19 39.10 -6.77 13.57
N VAL A 20 39.73 -7.04 12.44
CA VAL A 20 39.07 -7.49 11.20
C VAL A 20 38.47 -8.87 11.48
N GLY A 21 37.20 -8.88 11.87
CA GLY A 21 36.40 -10.08 12.01
C GLY A 21 35.13 -9.87 11.21
N ALA A 22 35.00 -10.51 10.06
CA ALA A 22 33.74 -10.63 9.35
C ALA A 22 32.77 -11.43 10.22
N TYR A 23 32.10 -10.77 11.16
CA TYR A 23 30.96 -11.35 11.85
C TYR A 23 29.79 -11.30 10.88
N LEU A 24 29.72 -12.30 10.01
CA LEU A 24 28.49 -12.70 9.35
C LEU A 24 27.54 -13.17 10.46
N PHE A 25 26.79 -12.22 11.03
CA PHE A 25 25.61 -12.53 11.80
C PHE A 25 24.60 -13.19 10.85
N ASN A 26 24.68 -14.50 10.70
CA ASN A 26 23.60 -15.31 10.19
C ASN A 26 22.50 -15.30 11.26
N ILE A 27 21.67 -14.27 11.25
CA ILE A 27 20.40 -14.30 11.96
C ILE A 27 19.55 -15.32 11.18
N LYS A 28 19.55 -16.58 11.62
CA LYS A 28 18.50 -17.55 11.25
C LYS A 28 17.22 -17.14 11.97
N GLY A 29 16.65 -16.02 11.55
CA GLY A 29 15.29 -15.66 11.89
C GLY A 29 14.39 -16.37 10.89
N THR A 30 13.50 -17.24 11.37
CA THR A 30 12.35 -17.64 10.56
C THR A 30 11.52 -16.39 10.32
N ILE A 31 11.54 -15.87 9.10
CA ILE A 31 10.63 -14.81 8.69
C ILE A 31 9.27 -15.49 8.52
N GLU A 32 8.42 -15.40 9.55
CA GLU A 32 7.01 -15.72 9.41
C GLU A 32 6.37 -14.59 8.60
N VAL A 33 6.19 -14.84 7.30
CA VAL A 33 5.41 -13.96 6.44
C VAL A 33 3.94 -14.20 6.77
N PHE A 34 3.36 -13.30 7.56
CA PHE A 34 1.93 -13.25 7.76
C PHE A 34 1.30 -12.74 6.46
N GLU A 35 0.85 -13.66 5.61
CA GLU A 35 0.04 -13.30 4.46
C GLU A 35 -1.28 -12.69 4.95
N SER A 36 -1.53 -11.45 4.57
CA SER A 36 -2.84 -10.83 4.76
C SER A 36 -3.87 -11.66 3.99
N SER A 37 -5.01 -11.97 4.62
CA SER A 37 -6.10 -12.69 3.95
C SER A 37 -6.69 -11.91 2.77
N ILE A 38 -6.36 -10.62 2.64
CA ILE A 38 -6.75 -9.77 1.53
C ILE A 38 -5.50 -9.25 0.81
N THR A 39 -5.45 -9.41 -0.50
CA THR A 39 -4.36 -8.88 -1.35
C THR A 39 -4.92 -8.08 -2.53
N ILE A 40 -4.11 -7.13 -3.02
CA ILE A 40 -4.43 -6.27 -4.17
C ILE A 40 -3.29 -6.32 -5.18
N SER A 41 -3.62 -6.40 -6.47
CA SER A 41 -2.65 -6.40 -7.55
C SER A 41 -3.17 -5.74 -8.83
N PRO A 42 -2.41 -4.82 -9.45
CA PRO A 42 -1.19 -4.20 -8.91
C PRO A 42 -1.51 -3.27 -7.72
N GLN A 43 -0.52 -2.99 -6.87
CA GLN A 43 -0.65 -2.02 -5.76
C GLN A 43 -0.33 -0.58 -6.17
N SER A 44 0.22 -0.39 -7.36
CA SER A 44 0.54 0.93 -7.88
C SER A 44 0.53 0.98 -9.40
N PHE A 45 0.36 2.19 -9.93
CA PHE A 45 0.50 2.50 -11.35
C PHE A 45 1.50 3.64 -11.53
N SER A 46 2.28 3.59 -12.60
CA SER A 46 3.05 4.74 -13.10
C SER A 46 2.52 5.10 -14.48
N ILE A 47 2.20 6.38 -14.69
CA ILE A 47 1.52 6.86 -15.89
C ILE A 47 2.11 8.21 -16.28
N ASP A 48 2.48 8.34 -17.55
CA ASP A 48 2.74 9.64 -18.16
C ASP A 48 1.40 10.29 -18.50
N ILE A 49 1.07 11.36 -17.77
CA ILE A 49 -0.26 11.96 -17.85
C ILE A 49 -0.31 13.05 -18.91
N ALA A 50 -1.46 13.13 -19.58
CA ALA A 50 -1.86 14.24 -20.44
C ALA A 50 -2.97 15.04 -19.73
N LYS A 51 -2.91 16.36 -19.87
CA LYS A 51 -3.82 17.30 -19.22
C LYS A 51 -5.26 17.09 -19.67
N GLY A 52 -6.20 17.10 -18.73
CA GLY A 52 -7.63 16.97 -19.02
C GLY A 52 -8.06 15.58 -19.49
N VAL A 53 -7.23 14.55 -19.32
CA VAL A 53 -7.51 13.17 -19.73
C VAL A 53 -7.94 12.33 -18.52
N GLU A 54 -8.82 11.36 -18.78
CA GLU A 54 -9.17 10.31 -17.84
C GLU A 54 -8.50 8.99 -18.26
N TYR A 55 -7.85 8.34 -17.32
CA TYR A 55 -7.27 7.02 -17.48
C TYR A 55 -8.06 6.01 -16.65
N VAL A 56 -8.30 4.83 -17.22
CA VAL A 56 -8.90 3.72 -16.49
C VAL A 56 -7.89 2.59 -16.42
N LYS A 57 -7.61 2.14 -15.20
CA LYS A 57 -6.81 0.95 -14.91
C LYS A 57 -7.68 -0.07 -14.17
N GLN A 58 -7.20 -1.30 -14.09
CA GLN A 58 -7.89 -2.35 -13.35
C GLN A 58 -6.95 -2.95 -12.31
N ILE A 59 -7.47 -3.13 -11.10
CA ILE A 59 -6.84 -3.90 -10.03
C ILE A 59 -7.68 -5.14 -9.75
N THR A 60 -7.03 -6.16 -9.21
CA THR A 60 -7.65 -7.38 -8.70
C THR A 60 -7.50 -7.42 -7.19
N VAL A 61 -8.59 -7.58 -6.48
CA VAL A 61 -8.63 -7.82 -5.04
C VAL A 61 -8.94 -9.29 -4.81
N LYS A 62 -8.11 -9.97 -4.02
CA LYS A 62 -8.32 -11.36 -3.62
C LYS A 62 -8.59 -11.45 -2.13
N ASN A 63 -9.58 -12.23 -1.75
CA ASN A 63 -9.88 -12.56 -0.36
C ASN A 63 -9.81 -14.08 -0.13
N SER A 64 -8.91 -14.50 0.75
CA SER A 64 -8.72 -15.88 1.21
C SER A 64 -9.22 -16.11 2.64
N GLY A 65 -9.89 -15.12 3.23
CA GLY A 65 -10.49 -15.20 4.56
C GLY A 65 -12.02 -15.15 4.53
N ASN A 66 -12.61 -14.76 5.65
CA ASN A 66 -14.07 -14.58 5.80
C ASN A 66 -14.59 -13.39 4.98
N ASN A 67 -15.92 -13.25 4.93
CA ASN A 67 -16.58 -12.07 4.38
C ASN A 67 -16.07 -10.77 5.05
N VAL A 68 -15.71 -9.78 4.23
CA VAL A 68 -15.13 -8.52 4.71
C VAL A 68 -15.48 -7.38 3.76
N CYS A 69 -15.79 -6.20 4.30
CA CYS A 69 -16.03 -5.02 3.49
C CYS A 69 -14.85 -4.06 3.59
N VAL A 70 -14.37 -3.59 2.44
CA VAL A 70 -13.16 -2.77 2.31
C VAL A 70 -13.44 -1.49 1.53
N TYR A 71 -12.61 -0.48 1.73
CA TYR A 71 -12.50 0.67 0.85
C TYR A 71 -11.03 0.93 0.50
N PHE A 72 -10.82 1.84 -0.44
CA PHE A 72 -9.50 2.15 -0.97
C PHE A 72 -9.06 3.53 -0.51
N GLU A 73 -7.76 3.64 -0.22
CA GLU A 73 -7.05 4.91 -0.07
C GLU A 73 -5.92 4.94 -1.10
N ASP A 74 -5.51 6.14 -1.48
CA ASP A 74 -4.35 6.33 -2.35
C ASP A 74 -3.45 7.45 -1.90
N VAL A 75 -2.24 7.38 -2.45
CA VAL A 75 -1.27 8.46 -2.48
C VAL A 75 -0.87 8.67 -3.94
N VAL A 76 -1.01 9.91 -4.40
CA VAL A 76 -0.51 10.32 -5.72
C VAL A 76 0.81 11.05 -5.53
N GLU A 77 1.82 10.64 -6.28
CA GLU A 77 3.10 11.32 -6.40
C GLU A 77 3.29 11.84 -7.83
N GLY A 78 3.91 13.01 -7.96
CA GLY A 78 4.21 13.64 -9.24
C GLY A 78 4.39 15.15 -9.11
N PRO A 79 4.55 15.86 -10.25
CA PRO A 79 4.71 17.31 -10.28
C PRO A 79 3.58 18.11 -9.60
N THR A 80 2.31 17.76 -9.85
CA THR A 80 1.13 18.41 -9.22
C THR A 80 0.12 17.35 -8.75
N PRO A 81 0.39 16.64 -7.64
CA PRO A 81 -0.40 15.46 -7.26
C PRO A 81 -1.84 15.80 -6.86
N ASN A 82 -2.07 16.99 -6.32
CA ASN A 82 -3.40 17.51 -5.97
C ASN A 82 -4.28 17.87 -7.19
N LYS A 83 -3.74 17.76 -8.41
CA LYS A 83 -4.45 17.95 -9.68
C LYS A 83 -4.82 16.62 -10.35
N VAL A 84 -4.65 15.52 -9.62
CA VAL A 84 -5.04 14.18 -10.03
C VAL A 84 -6.05 13.66 -9.03
N ASP A 85 -7.21 13.26 -9.51
CA ASP A 85 -8.29 12.66 -8.71
C ASP A 85 -8.36 11.16 -9.01
N VAL A 86 -8.45 10.33 -7.97
CA VAL A 86 -8.51 8.87 -8.09
C VAL A 86 -9.83 8.38 -7.53
N LYS A 87 -10.54 7.57 -8.32
CA LYS A 87 -11.83 6.96 -7.95
C LYS A 87 -11.83 5.48 -8.22
N TYR A 88 -12.42 4.72 -7.30
CA TYR A 88 -12.55 3.27 -7.39
C TYR A 88 -13.99 2.91 -7.72
N LYS A 89 -14.17 2.09 -8.75
CA LYS A 89 -15.47 1.61 -9.17
C LYS A 89 -15.52 0.10 -9.23
N ASP A 90 -16.60 -0.48 -8.73
CA ASP A 90 -16.86 -1.91 -8.90
C ASP A 90 -17.15 -2.25 -10.38
N GLU A 91 -17.38 -3.53 -10.67
CA GLU A 91 -17.70 -4.01 -12.02
C GLU A 91 -19.07 -3.52 -12.52
N GLN A 92 -19.93 -3.04 -11.63
CA GLN A 92 -21.22 -2.45 -11.96
C GLN A 92 -21.13 -0.92 -12.17
N GLY A 93 -19.96 -0.32 -11.94
CA GLY A 93 -19.70 1.11 -12.11
C GLY A 93 -20.01 1.97 -10.88
N ASN A 94 -20.41 1.36 -9.76
CA ASN A 94 -20.66 2.08 -8.51
C ASN A 94 -19.35 2.54 -7.90
N THR A 95 -19.32 3.77 -7.40
CA THR A 95 -18.13 4.28 -6.73
C THR A 95 -18.05 3.75 -5.29
N ILE A 96 -16.85 3.27 -4.93
CA ILE A 96 -16.52 2.70 -3.63
C ILE A 96 -15.94 3.82 -2.76
N TYR A 97 -16.50 3.99 -1.56
CA TYR A 97 -16.08 5.00 -0.58
C TYR A 97 -15.93 4.36 0.81
N SER A 98 -15.37 5.09 1.77
CA SER A 98 -15.39 4.65 3.18
C SER A 98 -16.80 4.48 3.73
N SER A 99 -17.78 5.24 3.23
CA SER A 99 -19.21 5.14 3.56
C SER A 99 -19.97 4.09 2.74
N ASN A 100 -19.41 3.65 1.61
CA ASN A 100 -19.99 2.64 0.72
C ASN A 100 -18.90 1.65 0.31
N LYS A 101 -18.58 0.74 1.24
CA LYS A 101 -17.49 -0.22 1.10
C LYS A 101 -17.83 -1.32 0.10
N LEU A 102 -16.80 -1.85 -0.55
CA LEU A 102 -16.87 -3.06 -1.36
C LEU A 102 -16.84 -4.29 -0.44
N CYS A 103 -17.91 -5.09 -0.45
CA CYS A 103 -17.95 -6.33 0.32
C CYS A 103 -17.44 -7.51 -0.51
N LEU A 104 -16.35 -8.11 -0.04
CA LEU A 104 -15.71 -9.27 -0.63
C LEU A 104 -16.29 -10.54 0.01
N SER A 105 -16.74 -11.47 -0.83
CA SER A 105 -17.14 -12.80 -0.37
C SER A 105 -15.95 -13.53 0.26
N GLU A 106 -16.25 -14.45 1.17
CA GLU A 106 -15.28 -15.36 1.73
C GLU A 106 -14.59 -16.21 0.66
N GLY A 107 -13.36 -16.59 0.93
CA GLY A 107 -12.57 -17.49 0.11
C GLY A 107 -11.64 -18.32 0.97
N SER A 108 -10.73 -19.04 0.33
CA SER A 108 -9.67 -19.79 0.99
C SER A 108 -8.33 -19.53 0.31
N ASN A 109 -7.24 -20.05 0.89
CA ASN A 109 -5.91 -19.94 0.28
C ASN A 109 -5.86 -20.66 -1.08
N ASP A 110 -6.56 -21.79 -1.21
CA ASP A 110 -6.60 -22.58 -2.45
C ASP A 110 -7.59 -22.01 -3.48
N ASN A 111 -8.67 -21.36 -3.01
CA ASN A 111 -9.69 -20.77 -3.85
C ASN A 111 -10.10 -19.39 -3.32
N PRO A 112 -9.28 -18.36 -3.54
CA PRO A 112 -9.62 -17.00 -3.13
C PRO A 112 -10.85 -16.50 -3.89
N SER A 113 -11.70 -15.75 -3.20
CA SER A 113 -12.67 -14.88 -3.87
C SER A 113 -11.91 -13.79 -4.62
N VAL A 114 -12.30 -13.52 -5.85
CA VAL A 114 -11.63 -12.56 -6.73
C VAL A 114 -12.62 -11.50 -7.18
N THR A 115 -12.27 -10.24 -6.97
CA THR A 115 -13.08 -9.09 -7.41
C THR A 115 -12.21 -8.13 -8.20
N LYS A 116 -12.72 -7.65 -9.34
CA LYS A 116 -12.05 -6.63 -10.14
C LYS A 116 -12.59 -5.26 -9.76
N VAL A 117 -11.68 -4.28 -9.69
CA VAL A 117 -12.03 -2.89 -9.41
C VAL A 117 -11.36 -2.01 -10.46
N ASN A 118 -12.13 -1.08 -11.02
CA ASN A 118 -11.65 -0.11 -11.98
C ASN A 118 -11.16 1.12 -11.22
N VAL A 119 -9.94 1.55 -11.52
CA VAL A 119 -9.30 2.73 -10.96
C VAL A 119 -9.35 3.82 -12.02
N HIS A 120 -10.20 4.81 -11.79
CA HIS A 120 -10.37 5.98 -12.64
C HIS A 120 -9.44 7.08 -12.14
N ILE A 121 -8.55 7.55 -13.00
CA ILE A 121 -7.56 8.58 -12.70
C ILE A 121 -7.87 9.76 -13.60
N THR A 122 -8.44 10.82 -13.03
CA THR A 122 -8.81 12.04 -13.75
C THR A 122 -7.75 13.11 -13.54
N VAL A 123 -7.26 13.68 -14.63
CA VAL A 123 -6.19 14.69 -14.62
C VAL A 123 -6.77 16.06 -14.93
N ASP A 124 -6.57 17.03 -14.04
CA ASP A 124 -6.97 18.41 -14.25
C ASP A 124 -6.22 19.02 -15.45
N LYS A 125 -6.85 20.00 -16.13
CA LYS A 125 -6.23 20.73 -17.24
C LYS A 125 -5.03 21.59 -16.79
N GLU A 126 -4.97 21.93 -15.52
CA GLU A 126 -3.88 22.68 -14.88
C GLU A 126 -2.76 21.78 -14.34
N ALA A 127 -2.86 20.45 -14.52
CA ALA A 127 -1.79 19.55 -14.10
C ALA A 127 -0.49 19.83 -14.88
N SER A 128 0.65 19.72 -14.20
CA SER A 128 1.95 19.80 -14.86
C SER A 128 2.26 18.49 -15.59
N ASP A 129 2.87 18.60 -16.77
CA ASP A 129 3.30 17.44 -17.54
C ASP A 129 4.36 16.63 -16.77
N GLY A 130 4.33 15.30 -16.92
CA GLY A 130 5.30 14.41 -16.30
C GLY A 130 4.74 13.03 -15.97
N ASN A 131 5.58 12.23 -15.32
CA ASN A 131 5.21 10.92 -14.81
C ASN A 131 4.58 11.05 -13.42
N TYR A 132 3.49 10.32 -13.20
CA TYR A 132 2.79 10.26 -11.92
C TYR A 132 2.69 8.82 -11.46
N SER A 133 2.82 8.62 -10.16
CA SER A 133 2.63 7.33 -9.49
C SER A 133 1.40 7.39 -8.61
N VAL A 134 0.53 6.39 -8.74
CA VAL A 134 -0.63 6.20 -7.86
C VAL A 134 -0.40 4.94 -7.05
N TYR A 135 -0.29 5.07 -5.73
CA TYR A 135 -0.16 3.97 -4.78
C TYR A 135 -1.51 3.70 -4.14
N ILE A 136 -1.91 2.43 -4.06
CA ILE A 136 -3.27 2.04 -3.65
C ILE A 136 -3.18 1.15 -2.42
N PHE A 137 -3.98 1.48 -1.43
CA PHE A 137 -4.07 0.79 -0.15
C PHE A 137 -5.51 0.33 0.10
N LEU A 138 -5.65 -0.83 0.74
CA LEU A 138 -6.92 -1.34 1.22
C LEU A 138 -7.10 -1.02 2.70
N ARG A 139 -8.33 -0.68 3.07
CA ARG A 139 -8.76 -0.44 4.45
C ARG A 139 -10.05 -1.20 4.74
N THR A 140 -10.13 -1.79 5.93
CA THR A 140 -11.29 -2.55 6.41
C THR A 140 -12.25 -1.70 7.23
#